data_AF-A0A3A8H937-F1
#
_entry.id   AF-A0A3A8H937-F1
#
_cell.length_a   1.000
_cell.length_b   1.000
_cell.length_c   1.000
_cell.angle_alpha   90.00
_cell.angle_beta   90.00
_cell.angle_gamma   90.00
#
_symmetry.space_group_name_H-M   'P 1'
#
loop_
_entity.id
_entity.type
_entity.pdbx_description
1 polymer ?
#
loop_
_entity_poly.entity_id
_entity_poly.type
_entity_poly.pdbx_seq_one_letter_code
_entity_poly.pdbx_strand_id
1 'polypeptide(L)'
;MMKSSIFKALVTGLMLVGTAIVAPSDPFFLGTGGSHYTARNPDTVINDYAQVTKPVAAGASRIPVLSTQGFAAGDLVLVIQMQGMGSTLGEGNPFAIELTEGQVGTWELTRVERVHLDKEEALELKAPLVQSYAASVTQVVRVPEYEDITIPKGTSVVAREWDGSTGGVVAFVARGTVANHGLIDASARGFRGGLFVPGGLGMTSCADSNASPAISGAWQGEGVDPLRYG
;
A
#
# COMPACT_ATOMS: atom_id res chain seq x y z
N MET A 1 -17.11 -27.85 -67.86
CA MET A 1 -17.12 -29.03 -66.97
C MET A 1 -16.09 -28.78 -65.87
N MET A 2 -16.55 -28.63 -64.61
CA MET A 2 -15.86 -28.88 -63.32
C MET A 2 -14.34 -28.60 -63.22
N LYS A 3 -13.80 -27.80 -62.28
CA LYS A 3 -14.18 -27.56 -60.88
C LYS A 3 -13.49 -26.29 -60.35
N SER A 4 -14.23 -25.56 -59.52
CA SER A 4 -13.78 -24.49 -58.62
C SER A 4 -12.87 -25.04 -57.51
N SER A 5 -11.81 -24.30 -57.17
CA SER A 5 -11.16 -24.41 -55.86
C SER A 5 -10.72 -23.03 -55.35
N ILE A 6 -11.67 -22.45 -54.62
CA ILE A 6 -11.53 -21.53 -53.50
C ILE A 6 -10.12 -21.52 -52.87
N PHE A 7 -9.38 -20.43 -53.07
CA PHE A 7 -8.27 -20.05 -52.19
C PHE A 7 -8.81 -19.06 -51.15
N LYS A 8 -9.16 -19.57 -49.96
CA LYS A 8 -9.43 -18.74 -48.78
C LYS A 8 -8.10 -18.18 -48.29
N ALA A 9 -7.80 -16.93 -48.62
CA ALA A 9 -6.74 -16.18 -47.95
C ALA A 9 -7.21 -15.84 -46.54
N LEU A 10 -6.80 -16.65 -45.56
CA LEU A 10 -6.92 -16.34 -44.14
C LEU A 10 -5.89 -15.26 -43.82
N VAL A 11 -6.30 -13.99 -43.81
CA VAL A 11 -5.48 -12.90 -43.29
C VAL A 11 -5.60 -12.93 -41.77
N THR A 12 -4.66 -13.63 -41.12
CA THR A 12 -4.48 -13.54 -39.67
C THR A 12 -3.85 -12.19 -39.36
N GLY A 13 -4.70 -11.19 -39.11
CA GLY A 13 -4.26 -9.90 -38.59
C GLY A 13 -3.76 -10.08 -37.15
N LEU A 14 -2.45 -10.22 -36.99
CA LEU A 14 -1.79 -10.12 -35.70
C LEU A 14 -1.89 -8.66 -35.26
N MET A 15 -2.98 -8.30 -34.56
CA MET A 15 -3.00 -7.07 -33.77
C MET A 15 -1.97 -7.24 -32.66
N LEU A 16 -0.79 -6.68 -32.86
CA LEU A 16 0.10 -6.30 -31.78
C LEU A 16 -0.66 -5.24 -30.98
N VAL A 17 -1.48 -5.66 -30.02
CA VAL A 17 -1.87 -4.80 -28.91
C VAL A 17 -0.58 -4.62 -28.14
N GLY A 18 0.22 -3.62 -28.54
CA GLY A 18 1.22 -3.08 -27.65
C GLY A 18 0.46 -2.72 -26.39
N THR A 19 0.70 -3.45 -25.31
CA THR A 19 0.36 -2.96 -23.98
C THR A 19 1.17 -1.69 -23.84
N ALA A 20 0.57 -0.56 -24.22
CA ALA A 20 1.03 0.71 -23.74
C ALA A 20 0.94 0.55 -22.23
N ILE A 21 2.10 0.41 -21.58
CA ILE A 21 2.23 0.71 -20.17
C ILE A 21 2.02 2.21 -20.13
N VAL A 22 0.75 2.61 -20.16
CA VAL A 22 0.33 3.95 -19.85
C VAL A 22 0.59 4.01 -18.37
N ALA A 23 1.69 4.67 -17.98
CA ALA A 23 1.77 5.21 -16.63
C ALA A 23 0.40 5.85 -16.37
N PRO A 24 -0.37 5.41 -15.37
CA PRO A 24 -1.70 5.95 -15.15
C PRO A 24 -1.53 7.46 -15.15
N SER A 25 -2.28 8.16 -16.03
CA SER A 25 -2.27 9.61 -16.05
C SER A 25 -2.50 10.05 -14.62
N ASP A 26 -1.54 10.70 -13.97
CA ASP A 26 -1.74 11.24 -12.62
C ASP A 26 -2.83 12.31 -12.75
N PRO A 27 -4.11 11.99 -12.46
CA PRO A 27 -5.18 12.92 -12.69
C PRO A 27 -5.32 13.88 -11.51
N PHE A 28 -4.54 13.66 -10.44
CA PHE A 28 -4.61 14.41 -9.21
C PHE A 28 -3.52 15.49 -9.19
N PHE A 29 -2.31 15.22 -9.72
CA PHE A 29 -1.21 16.17 -9.84
C PHE A 29 -0.92 16.88 -8.50
N LEU A 30 -1.34 18.13 -8.34
CA LEU A 30 -1.18 18.89 -7.10
C LEU A 30 -2.44 18.88 -6.20
N GLY A 31 -3.37 17.97 -6.48
CA GLY A 31 -4.67 17.88 -5.86
C GLY A 31 -5.63 19.00 -6.28
N THR A 32 -6.78 19.06 -5.60
CA THR A 32 -7.77 20.14 -5.77
C THR A 32 -7.39 21.40 -4.99
N GLY A 33 -6.34 21.35 -4.17
CA GLY A 33 -6.06 22.36 -3.14
C GLY A 33 -7.16 22.40 -2.09
N GLY A 34 -7.26 23.51 -1.37
CA GLY A 34 -8.30 23.68 -0.36
C GLY A 34 -7.88 24.61 0.77
N SER A 35 -7.73 24.04 1.96
CA SER A 35 -7.36 24.80 3.15
C SER A 35 -5.85 25.02 3.23
N HIS A 36 -5.45 26.11 3.89
CA HIS A 36 -4.07 26.30 4.31
C HIS A 36 -3.84 25.54 5.61
N TYR A 37 -2.71 24.85 5.72
CA TYR A 37 -2.33 24.10 6.92
C TYR A 37 -1.06 24.67 7.53
N THR A 38 -1.06 24.86 8.86
CA THR A 38 0.14 25.19 9.62
C THR A 38 0.29 24.21 10.77
N ALA A 39 1.38 23.45 10.77
CA ALA A 39 1.71 22.56 11.89
C ALA A 39 1.87 23.39 13.18
N ARG A 40 1.25 22.94 14.27
CA ARG A 40 1.23 23.68 15.55
C ARG A 40 2.07 23.02 16.63
N ASN A 41 2.25 21.72 16.54
CA ASN A 41 2.93 20.90 17.54
C ASN A 41 3.99 20.01 16.86
N PRO A 42 5.00 19.54 17.60
CA PRO A 42 5.75 18.38 17.19
C PRO A 42 4.85 17.14 17.12
N ASP A 43 5.32 16.14 16.38
CA ASP A 43 4.72 14.81 16.19
C ASP A 43 3.27 14.85 15.70
N THR A 44 2.95 15.80 14.82
CA THR A 44 1.60 15.92 14.27
C THR A 44 1.37 14.88 13.16
N VAL A 45 0.37 14.01 13.34
CA VAL A 45 -0.10 13.10 12.29
C VAL A 45 -1.24 13.74 11.52
N ILE A 46 -1.11 13.85 10.19
CA ILE A 46 -2.11 14.48 9.30
C ILE A 46 -2.90 13.47 8.47
N ASN A 47 -2.42 12.23 8.40
CA ASN A 47 -3.03 11.14 7.65
C ASN A 47 -3.98 10.33 8.53
N ASP A 48 -5.04 9.83 7.92
CA ASP A 48 -5.86 8.74 8.47
C ASP A 48 -5.57 7.47 7.67
N TYR A 49 -5.68 6.30 8.31
CA TYR A 49 -5.28 5.02 7.72
C TYR A 49 -6.32 3.95 8.02
N ALA A 50 -6.56 3.07 7.05
CA ALA A 50 -7.47 1.95 7.17
C ALA A 50 -6.90 0.69 6.51
N GLN A 51 -6.99 -0.45 7.19
CA GLN A 51 -6.56 -1.74 6.63
C GLN A 51 -7.61 -2.26 5.64
N VAL A 52 -7.18 -2.77 4.50
CA VAL A 52 -8.05 -3.47 3.53
C VAL A 52 -8.37 -4.87 4.06
N THR A 53 -9.65 -5.24 4.14
CA THR A 53 -10.09 -6.47 4.81
C THR A 53 -10.36 -7.64 3.87
N LYS A 54 -10.50 -7.39 2.56
CA LYS A 54 -10.73 -8.42 1.53
C LYS A 54 -9.90 -8.13 0.28
N PRO A 55 -9.52 -9.14 -0.51
CA PRO A 55 -8.79 -8.91 -1.75
C PRO A 55 -9.61 -8.01 -2.69
N VAL A 56 -8.94 -7.05 -3.31
CA VAL A 56 -9.56 -6.12 -4.26
C VAL A 56 -8.97 -6.38 -5.63
N ALA A 57 -9.82 -6.69 -6.61
CA ALA A 57 -9.38 -6.94 -7.98
C ALA A 57 -9.14 -5.63 -8.74
N ALA A 58 -8.24 -5.67 -9.73
CA ALA A 58 -8.15 -4.62 -10.73
C ALA A 58 -9.52 -4.40 -11.40
N GLY A 59 -9.89 -3.14 -11.63
CA GLY A 59 -11.20 -2.75 -12.13
C GLY A 59 -12.30 -2.61 -11.06
N ALA A 60 -12.01 -2.88 -9.78
CA ALA A 60 -12.97 -2.70 -8.69
C ALA A 60 -13.06 -1.23 -8.26
N SER A 61 -14.28 -0.77 -7.96
CA SER A 61 -14.55 0.57 -7.40
C SER A 61 -14.91 0.55 -5.92
N ARG A 62 -14.78 -0.59 -5.23
CA ARG A 62 -15.10 -0.72 -3.81
C ARG A 62 -13.93 -1.37 -3.06
N ILE A 63 -13.47 -0.70 -2.00
CA ILE A 63 -12.43 -1.19 -1.10
C ILE A 63 -13.05 -1.49 0.27
N PRO A 64 -13.22 -2.76 0.66
CA PRO A 64 -13.59 -3.13 2.03
C PRO A 64 -12.47 -2.77 3.00
N VAL A 65 -12.78 -2.04 4.06
CA VAL A 65 -11.80 -1.57 5.05
C VAL A 65 -12.23 -1.91 6.46
N LEU A 66 -11.27 -1.95 7.39
CA LEU A 66 -11.54 -2.25 8.79
C LEU A 66 -12.25 -1.10 9.51
N SER A 67 -11.94 0.13 9.13
CA SER A 67 -12.59 1.35 9.62
C SER A 67 -12.54 2.45 8.57
N THR A 68 -13.59 3.24 8.50
CA THR A 68 -13.75 4.43 7.63
C THR A 68 -13.64 5.73 8.43
N GLN A 69 -13.29 5.64 9.71
CA GLN A 69 -13.05 6.82 10.52
C GLN A 69 -11.95 7.68 9.90
N GLY A 70 -12.21 8.98 9.74
CA GLY A 70 -11.29 9.91 9.10
C GLY A 70 -11.41 9.98 7.58
N PHE A 71 -12.28 9.18 6.95
CA PHE A 71 -12.55 9.25 5.51
C PHE A 71 -13.91 9.90 5.23
N ALA A 72 -13.99 10.64 4.13
CA ALA A 72 -15.20 11.28 3.64
C ALA A 72 -15.29 11.22 2.11
N ALA A 73 -16.51 11.42 1.60
CA ALA A 73 -16.73 11.58 0.17
C ALA A 73 -15.93 12.77 -0.35
N GLY A 74 -15.19 12.57 -1.44
CA GLY A 74 -14.31 13.55 -2.03
C GLY A 74 -12.85 13.40 -1.60
N ASP A 75 -12.51 12.64 -0.56
CA ASP A 75 -11.12 12.51 -0.11
C ASP A 75 -10.22 11.88 -1.19
N LEU A 76 -9.03 12.43 -1.36
CA LEU A 76 -7.93 11.76 -2.04
C LEU A 76 -7.34 10.70 -1.11
N VAL A 77 -7.14 9.50 -1.62
CA VAL A 77 -6.57 8.39 -0.85
C VAL A 77 -5.47 7.69 -1.64
N LEU A 78 -4.43 7.26 -0.92
CA LEU A 78 -3.36 6.39 -1.40
C LEU A 78 -3.70 4.96 -1.00
N VAL A 79 -3.87 4.07 -1.95
CA VAL A 79 -3.96 2.63 -1.72
C VAL A 79 -2.56 2.05 -1.90
N ILE A 80 -2.00 1.42 -0.87
CA ILE A 80 -0.63 0.90 -0.89
C ILE A 80 -0.54 -0.46 -0.23
N GLN A 81 0.04 -1.43 -0.95
CA GLN A 81 0.32 -2.75 -0.43
C GLN A 81 1.69 -2.75 0.27
N MET A 82 1.67 -2.91 1.60
CA MET A 82 2.86 -2.79 2.45
C MET A 82 3.63 -4.11 2.54
N GLN A 83 2.90 -5.23 2.62
CA GLN A 83 3.46 -6.58 2.74
C GLN A 83 2.76 -7.53 1.76
N GLY A 84 3.05 -8.83 1.85
CA GLY A 84 2.37 -9.86 1.07
C GLY A 84 3.26 -10.51 0.02
N MET A 85 4.57 -10.46 0.20
CA MET A 85 5.43 -11.39 -0.52
C MET A 85 5.33 -12.78 0.12
N GLY A 86 5.02 -13.78 -0.69
CA GLY A 86 5.18 -15.17 -0.27
C GLY A 86 6.64 -15.57 -0.39
N SER A 87 7.24 -16.15 0.66
CA SER A 87 8.58 -16.71 0.55
C SER A 87 8.57 -18.02 -0.24
N THR A 88 8.85 -17.97 -1.54
CA THR A 88 9.49 -19.11 -2.23
C THR A 88 10.99 -19.03 -2.05
N LEU A 89 11.44 -18.94 -0.79
CA LEU A 89 12.83 -19.21 -0.49
C LEU A 89 13.04 -20.71 -0.67
N GLY A 90 13.47 -21.12 -1.86
CA GLY A 90 14.04 -22.45 -2.07
C GLY A 90 15.21 -22.59 -1.11
N GLU A 91 15.00 -23.36 -0.04
CA GLU A 91 15.88 -23.98 0.98
C GLU A 91 17.34 -23.51 1.20
N GLY A 92 17.81 -22.36 0.72
CA GLY A 92 19.26 -22.12 0.56
C GLY A 92 19.78 -20.70 0.74
N ASN A 93 18.95 -19.65 0.75
CA ASN A 93 19.48 -18.29 0.89
C ASN A 93 18.61 -17.36 1.77
N PRO A 94 18.90 -17.24 3.08
CA PRO A 94 18.18 -16.32 3.98
C PRO A 94 18.54 -14.83 3.76
N PHE A 95 19.47 -14.51 2.85
CA PHE A 95 19.96 -13.14 2.65
C PHE A 95 19.38 -12.44 1.42
N ALA A 96 18.69 -13.17 0.54
CA ALA A 96 18.14 -12.60 -0.69
C ALA A 96 16.62 -12.74 -0.69
N ILE A 97 15.94 -11.60 -0.83
CA ILE A 97 14.50 -11.53 -1.02
C ILE A 97 14.27 -11.10 -2.48
N GLU A 98 13.61 -11.94 -3.26
CA GLU A 98 13.28 -11.64 -4.65
C GLU A 98 12.04 -10.75 -4.72
N LEU A 99 12.22 -9.47 -5.09
CA LEU A 99 11.14 -8.48 -5.18
C LEU A 99 10.45 -8.44 -6.55
N THR A 100 10.91 -9.24 -7.52
CA THR A 100 10.53 -9.14 -8.93
C THR A 100 9.10 -9.60 -9.24
N GLU A 101 8.50 -10.43 -8.40
CA GLU A 101 7.15 -10.98 -8.61
C GLU A 101 6.11 -10.54 -7.56
N GLY A 102 6.50 -9.69 -6.62
CA GLY A 102 5.62 -9.25 -5.52
C GLY A 102 4.80 -8.00 -5.86
N GLN A 103 3.56 -7.92 -5.35
CA GLN A 103 2.75 -6.69 -5.38
C GLN A 103 3.11 -5.71 -4.25
N VAL A 104 4.12 -6.02 -3.43
CA VAL A 104 4.58 -5.14 -2.36
C VAL A 104 5.16 -3.84 -2.92
N GLY A 105 4.77 -2.72 -2.33
CA GLY A 105 5.12 -1.39 -2.81
C GLY A 105 4.28 -0.93 -4.00
N THR A 106 3.35 -1.75 -4.50
CA THR A 106 2.34 -1.29 -5.47
C THR A 106 1.46 -0.26 -4.79
N TRP A 107 1.27 0.88 -5.44
CA TRP A 107 0.40 1.93 -4.94
C TRP A 107 -0.31 2.67 -6.08
N GLU A 108 -1.47 3.21 -5.76
CA GLU A 108 -2.18 4.15 -6.64
C GLU A 108 -2.96 5.18 -5.81
N LEU A 109 -3.14 6.37 -6.38
CA LEU A 109 -4.02 7.40 -5.82
C LEU A 109 -5.41 7.24 -6.43
N THR A 110 -6.45 7.44 -5.62
CA THR A 110 -7.84 7.45 -6.08
C THR A 110 -8.67 8.40 -5.22
N ARG A 111 -9.90 8.69 -5.64
CA ARG A 111 -10.81 9.57 -4.91
C ARG A 111 -12.02 8.80 -4.40
N VAL A 112 -12.32 8.97 -3.12
CA VAL A 112 -13.51 8.41 -2.49
C VAL A 112 -14.74 9.10 -3.08
N GLU A 113 -15.66 8.32 -3.64
CA GLU A 113 -16.98 8.78 -4.04
C GLU A 113 -17.93 8.81 -2.83
N ARG A 114 -17.89 7.74 -2.02
CA ARG A 114 -18.79 7.58 -0.87
C ARG A 114 -18.21 6.63 0.17
N VAL A 115 -18.50 6.90 1.43
CA VAL A 115 -18.18 6.03 2.57
C VAL A 115 -19.38 5.15 2.91
N HIS A 116 -19.16 3.85 3.11
CA HIS A 116 -20.13 2.89 3.62
C HIS A 116 -19.89 2.62 5.11
N LEU A 117 -20.92 2.78 5.93
CA LEU A 117 -20.90 2.57 7.39
C LEU A 117 -21.68 1.32 7.80
N ASP A 118 -21.91 0.43 6.84
CA ASP A 118 -22.72 -0.77 6.95
C ASP A 118 -21.97 -1.85 7.77
N LYS A 119 -22.51 -3.07 7.87
CA LYS A 119 -21.84 -4.20 8.56
C LYS A 119 -20.43 -4.50 8.04
N GLU A 120 -20.15 -4.14 6.79
CA GLU A 120 -18.82 -4.19 6.20
C GLU A 120 -18.48 -2.77 5.72
N GLU A 121 -17.69 -2.07 6.52
CA GLU A 121 -17.20 -0.74 6.18
C GLU A 121 -16.40 -0.77 4.87
N ALA A 122 -16.63 0.21 4.01
CA ALA A 122 -16.00 0.25 2.70
C ALA A 122 -15.92 1.68 2.14
N LEU A 123 -14.93 1.89 1.27
CA LEU A 123 -14.80 3.10 0.46
C LEU A 123 -15.23 2.77 -0.97
N GLU A 124 -16.24 3.48 -1.46
CA GLU A 124 -16.59 3.50 -2.88
C GLU A 124 -15.74 4.56 -3.59
N LEU A 125 -15.22 4.26 -4.77
CA LEU A 125 -14.25 5.07 -5.51
C LEU A 125 -14.88 5.68 -6.76
N LYS A 126 -14.51 6.92 -7.08
CA LYS A 126 -14.98 7.61 -8.30
C LYS A 126 -14.49 6.97 -9.59
N ALA A 127 -13.34 6.30 -9.53
CA ALA A 127 -12.76 5.57 -10.63
C ALA A 127 -12.31 4.19 -10.13
N PRO A 128 -12.45 3.14 -10.94
CA PRO A 128 -12.00 1.80 -10.57
C PRO A 128 -10.47 1.77 -10.44
N LEU A 129 -9.98 0.90 -9.54
CA LEU A 129 -8.55 0.68 -9.35
C LEU A 129 -7.91 0.08 -10.61
N VAL A 130 -6.66 0.46 -10.88
CA VAL A 130 -5.87 -0.12 -11.98
C VAL A 130 -5.23 -1.43 -11.55
N GLN A 131 -4.79 -1.51 -10.28
CA GLN A 131 -4.09 -2.67 -9.73
C GLN A 131 -5.00 -3.52 -8.85
N SER A 132 -4.56 -4.75 -8.61
CA SER A 132 -5.15 -5.59 -7.56
C SER A 132 -4.40 -5.41 -6.24
N TYR A 133 -5.09 -5.60 -5.14
CA TYR A 133 -4.54 -5.48 -3.79
C TYR A 133 -4.95 -6.67 -2.92
N ALA A 134 -4.00 -7.19 -2.15
CA ALA A 134 -4.24 -8.27 -1.20
C ALA A 134 -4.86 -7.76 0.11
N ALA A 135 -5.71 -8.58 0.74
CA ALA A 135 -6.26 -8.31 2.07
C ALA A 135 -5.19 -8.31 3.15
N SER A 136 -5.45 -7.60 4.24
CA SER A 136 -4.66 -7.55 5.48
C SER A 136 -3.24 -6.97 5.39
N VAL A 137 -2.65 -6.95 4.20
CA VAL A 137 -1.32 -6.40 3.93
C VAL A 137 -1.34 -5.08 3.14
N THR A 138 -2.53 -4.64 2.76
CA THR A 138 -2.78 -3.36 2.08
C THR A 138 -3.45 -2.38 3.03
N GLN A 139 -3.02 -1.12 2.97
CA GLN A 139 -3.68 -0.03 3.66
C GLN A 139 -4.15 1.04 2.68
N VAL A 140 -5.20 1.76 3.08
CA VAL A 140 -5.65 3.00 2.47
C VAL A 140 -5.24 4.15 3.38
N VAL A 141 -4.58 5.16 2.83
CA VAL A 141 -4.11 6.35 3.57
C VAL A 141 -4.82 7.57 3.00
N ARG A 142 -5.57 8.32 3.81
CA ARG A 142 -6.12 9.61 3.38
C ARG A 142 -4.98 10.58 3.13
N VAL A 143 -4.97 11.22 1.97
CA VAL A 143 -3.97 12.20 1.54
C VAL A 143 -4.61 13.59 1.58
N PRO A 144 -4.36 14.40 2.61
CA PRO A 144 -4.87 15.77 2.65
C PRO A 144 -4.39 16.58 1.44
N GLU A 145 -5.29 17.40 0.90
CA GLU A 145 -5.03 18.31 -0.21
C GLU A 145 -5.03 19.75 0.32
N TYR A 146 -3.89 20.43 0.29
CA TYR A 146 -3.73 21.78 0.82
C TYR A 146 -3.55 22.83 -0.29
N GLU A 147 -3.98 24.06 -0.01
CA GLU A 147 -3.55 25.19 -0.84
C GLU A 147 -2.08 25.50 -0.56
N ASP A 148 -1.75 25.82 0.70
CA ASP A 148 -0.37 25.93 1.17
C ASP A 148 -0.22 25.12 2.47
N ILE A 149 0.97 24.57 2.70
CA ILE A 149 1.34 23.95 3.96
C ILE A 149 2.61 24.60 4.50
N THR A 150 2.55 25.04 5.76
CA THR A 150 3.69 25.55 6.51
C THR A 150 4.00 24.64 7.69
N ILE A 151 5.26 24.27 7.84
CA ILE A 151 5.77 23.50 8.97
C ILE A 151 6.81 24.37 9.66
N PRO A 152 6.44 25.17 10.68
CA PRO A 152 7.36 26.06 11.37
C PRO A 152 8.48 25.32 12.10
N LYS A 153 9.57 26.03 12.37
CA LYS A 153 10.65 25.53 13.23
C LYS A 153 10.10 25.10 14.59
N GLY A 154 10.51 23.92 15.07
CA GLY A 154 10.05 23.36 16.34
C GLY A 154 8.73 22.58 16.26
N THR A 155 8.14 22.44 15.07
CA THR A 155 6.98 21.58 14.80
C THR A 155 7.36 20.45 13.85
N SER A 156 6.52 19.42 13.75
CA SER A 156 6.74 18.35 12.80
C SER A 156 5.45 17.68 12.32
N VAL A 157 5.51 17.16 11.09
CA VAL A 157 4.53 16.25 10.51
C VAL A 157 5.17 14.87 10.45
N VAL A 158 4.53 13.87 11.06
CA VAL A 158 5.09 12.52 11.17
C VAL A 158 4.09 11.45 10.76
N ALA A 159 4.60 10.26 10.42
CA ALA A 159 3.75 9.09 10.21
C ALA A 159 3.26 8.56 11.56
N ARG A 160 2.06 7.97 11.56
CA ARG A 160 1.69 7.07 12.66
C ARG A 160 2.61 5.85 12.60
N GLU A 161 3.06 5.34 13.75
CA GLU A 161 3.82 4.09 13.78
C GLU A 161 3.02 2.96 13.14
N TRP A 162 3.71 2.12 12.38
CA TRP A 162 3.14 0.89 11.85
C TRP A 162 2.74 -0.04 12.99
N ASP A 163 1.46 -0.39 13.07
CA ASP A 163 0.88 -1.22 14.12
C ASP A 163 0.84 -2.72 13.79
N GLY A 164 1.36 -3.11 12.63
CA GLY A 164 1.21 -4.45 12.05
C GLY A 164 0.14 -4.53 10.96
N SER A 165 -0.60 -3.45 10.71
CA SER A 165 -1.66 -3.40 9.69
C SER A 165 -1.75 -2.06 8.96
N THR A 166 -1.51 -0.94 9.64
CA THR A 166 -1.55 0.41 9.10
C THR A 166 -0.51 1.32 9.74
N GLY A 167 -0.13 2.41 9.06
CA GLY A 167 0.87 3.38 9.51
C GLY A 167 2.09 3.44 8.60
N GLY A 168 3.16 4.08 9.07
CA GLY A 168 4.46 4.15 8.40
C GLY A 168 4.52 5.04 7.16
N VAL A 169 3.45 5.76 6.84
CA VAL A 169 3.35 6.60 5.63
C VAL A 169 2.97 8.03 6.00
N VAL A 170 3.74 9.02 5.53
CA VAL A 170 3.30 10.42 5.48
C VAL A 170 2.96 10.75 4.03
N ALA A 171 1.77 11.30 3.79
CA ALA A 171 1.37 11.71 2.45
C ALA A 171 0.49 12.98 2.49
N PHE A 172 0.77 13.94 1.63
CA PHE A 172 -0.11 15.07 1.37
C PHE A 172 0.20 15.61 -0.03
N VAL A 173 -0.73 16.35 -0.60
CA VAL A 173 -0.48 17.15 -1.81
C VAL A 173 -0.76 18.62 -1.51
N ALA A 174 0.00 19.51 -2.12
CA ALA A 174 -0.18 20.95 -1.97
C ALA A 174 -0.16 21.61 -3.34
N ARG A 175 -1.13 22.47 -3.61
CA ARG A 175 -1.26 23.19 -4.88
C ARG A 175 -0.31 24.37 -4.99
N GLY A 176 -0.09 25.05 -3.88
CA GLY A 176 0.80 26.18 -3.71
C GLY A 176 2.08 25.79 -2.99
N THR A 177 2.41 26.52 -1.93
CA THR A 177 3.71 26.50 -1.28
C THR A 177 3.79 25.42 -0.20
N VAL A 178 4.88 24.66 -0.23
CA VAL A 178 5.32 23.80 0.89
C VAL A 178 6.47 24.50 1.62
N ALA A 179 6.16 25.23 2.69
CA ALA A 179 7.13 25.96 3.49
C ALA A 179 7.56 25.13 4.72
N ASN A 180 8.62 24.34 4.58
CA ASN A 180 9.14 23.50 5.67
C ASN A 180 10.38 24.13 6.35
N HIS A 181 10.20 24.58 7.58
CA HIS A 181 11.26 25.03 8.49
C HIS A 181 11.39 24.14 9.75
N GLY A 182 10.52 23.13 9.89
CA GLY A 182 10.51 22.14 10.95
C GLY A 182 10.95 20.79 10.40
N LEU A 183 10.11 19.76 10.57
CA LEU A 183 10.42 18.40 10.15
C LEU A 183 9.21 17.71 9.50
N ILE A 184 9.47 16.98 8.41
CA ILE A 184 8.58 15.94 7.89
C ILE A 184 9.36 14.64 8.05
N ASP A 185 8.85 13.70 8.85
CA ASP A 185 9.62 12.51 9.21
C ASP A 185 8.79 11.23 9.38
N ALA A 186 9.24 10.16 8.74
CA ALA A 186 8.71 8.81 8.90
C ALA A 186 9.77 7.82 9.46
N SER A 187 10.93 8.33 9.90
CA SER A 187 12.03 7.54 10.45
C SER A 187 11.56 6.73 11.66
N ALA A 188 11.93 5.45 11.69
CA ALA A 188 11.54 4.51 12.74
C ALA A 188 10.02 4.32 12.95
N ARG A 189 9.17 4.77 12.01
CA ARG A 189 7.71 4.57 12.04
C ARG A 189 7.24 3.43 11.12
N GLY A 190 8.17 2.75 10.44
CA GLY A 190 7.92 1.60 9.58
C GLY A 190 7.76 0.29 10.37
N PHE A 191 8.00 -0.84 9.71
CA PHE A 191 7.85 -2.18 10.28
C PHE A 191 8.44 -2.35 11.68
N ARG A 192 7.71 -3.09 12.52
CA ARG A 192 8.07 -3.31 13.92
C ARG A 192 9.34 -4.16 14.00
N GLY A 193 10.26 -3.77 14.88
CA GLY A 193 11.44 -4.60 15.20
C GLY A 193 11.04 -5.91 15.89
N GLY A 194 11.93 -6.91 15.84
CA GLY A 194 11.69 -8.19 16.51
C GLY A 194 11.70 -8.03 18.04
N LEU A 195 10.86 -8.78 18.72
CA LEU A 195 10.79 -8.75 20.19
C LEU A 195 11.61 -9.90 20.77
N PHE A 196 12.38 -9.62 21.83
CA PHE A 196 13.02 -10.70 22.56
C PHE A 196 11.96 -11.53 23.30
N VAL A 197 11.85 -12.81 22.97
CA VAL A 197 11.08 -13.78 23.75
C VAL A 197 12.03 -14.90 24.19
N PRO A 198 12.06 -15.25 25.49
CA PRO A 198 12.86 -16.38 25.96
C PRO A 198 12.44 -17.67 25.26
N GLY A 199 13.38 -18.34 24.58
CA GLY A 199 13.13 -19.65 23.98
C GLY A 199 12.80 -20.70 25.06
N GLY A 200 11.80 -21.54 24.80
CA GLY A 200 11.61 -22.76 25.59
C GLY A 200 12.77 -23.74 25.38
N LEU A 201 13.05 -24.59 26.37
CA LEU A 201 14.18 -25.55 26.38
C LEU A 201 14.06 -26.70 25.33
N GLY A 202 13.20 -26.57 24.32
CA GLY A 202 12.65 -27.71 23.57
C GLY A 202 13.37 -28.12 22.28
N MET A 203 13.97 -27.19 21.53
CA MET A 203 14.65 -27.54 20.27
C MET A 203 15.80 -26.57 19.97
N THR A 204 17.04 -27.07 20.00
CA THR A 204 18.27 -26.33 19.64
C THR A 204 18.82 -26.71 18.26
N SER A 205 18.07 -27.48 17.47
CA SER A 205 18.52 -27.90 16.14
C SER A 205 18.40 -26.76 15.13
N CYS A 206 19.53 -26.37 14.52
CA CYS A 206 19.57 -25.45 13.37
C CYS A 206 19.08 -26.10 12.05
N ALA A 207 18.24 -27.14 12.13
CA ALA A 207 17.81 -27.93 10.99
C ALA A 207 16.74 -27.22 10.14
N ASP A 208 16.01 -26.28 10.73
CA ASP A 208 14.98 -25.50 10.04
C ASP A 208 15.40 -24.04 9.95
N SER A 209 15.99 -23.65 8.82
CA SER A 209 16.29 -22.24 8.51
C SER A 209 15.03 -21.39 8.26
N ASN A 210 13.84 -22.01 8.32
CA ASN A 210 12.53 -21.44 7.99
C ASN A 210 11.47 -21.65 9.11
N ALA A 211 11.85 -22.10 10.31
CA ALA A 211 10.86 -22.35 11.36
C ALA A 211 10.14 -21.05 11.80
N SER A 212 8.81 -21.09 11.76
CA SER A 212 7.96 -20.08 12.40
C SER A 212 8.24 -20.05 13.92
N PRO A 213 8.18 -18.87 14.58
CA PRO A 213 8.42 -18.72 16.01
C PRO A 213 7.48 -19.53 16.92
N ALA A 214 6.45 -20.18 16.37
CA ALA A 214 5.57 -21.07 17.13
C ALA A 214 6.27 -22.31 17.73
N ILE A 215 7.48 -22.68 17.28
CA ILE A 215 8.11 -23.95 17.68
C ILE A 215 9.62 -23.85 18.03
N SER A 216 10.42 -22.99 17.39
CA SER A 216 11.82 -22.72 17.76
C SER A 216 12.42 -21.52 17.02
N GLY A 217 13.28 -20.71 17.67
CA GLY A 217 14.05 -19.63 17.03
C GLY A 217 13.91 -18.24 17.68
N ALA A 218 14.77 -17.30 17.28
CA ALA A 218 14.64 -15.89 17.66
C ALA A 218 13.57 -15.22 16.79
N TRP A 219 12.68 -14.51 17.45
CA TRP A 219 11.64 -13.64 16.90
C TRP A 219 12.28 -12.52 16.06
N GLN A 220 11.90 -12.43 14.77
CA GLN A 220 12.43 -11.50 13.78
C GLN A 220 11.47 -10.31 13.60
N GLY A 221 12.02 -9.13 13.27
CA GLY A 221 11.17 -7.98 12.94
C GLY A 221 10.29 -8.21 11.72
N GLU A 222 9.23 -7.40 11.63
CA GLU A 222 8.37 -7.37 10.46
C GLU A 222 9.13 -6.98 9.18
N GLY A 223 8.67 -7.53 8.06
CA GLY A 223 9.22 -7.25 6.75
C GLY A 223 8.16 -7.39 5.67
N VAL A 224 8.60 -7.39 4.42
CA VAL A 224 7.70 -7.55 3.25
C VAL A 224 7.03 -8.93 3.17
N ASP A 225 7.61 -9.92 3.85
CA ASP A 225 7.00 -11.25 4.11
C ASP A 225 6.26 -11.23 5.46
N PRO A 226 4.93 -11.34 5.48
CA PRO A 226 4.14 -11.32 6.70
C PRO A 226 4.21 -12.64 7.49
N LEU A 227 4.85 -13.71 7.01
CA LEU A 227 4.88 -15.00 7.70
C LEU A 227 6.11 -15.22 8.59
N ARG A 228 7.03 -14.25 8.64
CA ARG A 228 8.33 -14.39 9.32
C ARG A 228 8.55 -13.48 10.53
N TYR A 229 7.51 -12.82 11.04
CA TYR A 229 7.68 -11.87 12.13
C TYR A 229 7.25 -12.40 13.51
N GLY A 230 7.92 -11.85 14.53
CA GLY A 230 7.36 -11.46 15.82
C GLY A 230 8.44 -11.16 16.85
#